data_AF-A0A944QBC1-F1
#
_entry.id   AF-A0A944QBC1-F1
#
_cell.length_a   1.000
_cell.length_b   1.000
_cell.length_c   1.000
_cell.angle_alpha   90.00
_cell.angle_beta   90.00
_cell.angle_gamma   90.00
#
_symmetry.space_group_name_H-M   'P 1'
#
loop_
_entity.id
_entity.type
_entity.pdbx_description
1 polymer ?
#
loop_
_entity_poly.entity_id
_entity_poly.type
_entity_poly.pdbx_seq_one_letter_code
_entity_poly.pdbx_strand_id
1 'polypeptide(L)'
;MEPTASSDTQPVDVGLARDQGPLADTGSVSVTMDSTRALRTTVATGQGPLAVYVAHLGSVRVFLRNGFWTAERDNGAQALGEAIAAERKDRVVLLGDLNGSMDDRAFAGITSQMRSVQDAAGDGFGFSWPAKFPVVRIDQILVRGVEPKSSWVLPATEQRPPARGGRNQLVTTLVVPSSRRMAAQP
;
A
#
# COMPACT_ATOMS: atom_id res chain seq x y z
N MET A 1 -29.41 -4.21 15.01
CA MET A 1 -29.43 -4.05 13.54
C MET A 1 -27.97 -4.02 13.11
N GLU A 2 -27.42 -5.17 12.74
CA GLU A 2 -26.04 -5.25 12.22
C GLU A 2 -26.01 -4.59 10.83
N PRO A 3 -25.07 -3.67 10.56
CA PRO A 3 -24.88 -3.18 9.21
C PRO A 3 -24.14 -4.25 8.41
N THR A 4 -24.84 -4.92 7.49
CA THR A 4 -24.21 -5.75 6.47
C THR A 4 -23.45 -4.83 5.50
N ALA A 5 -22.13 -4.69 5.70
CA ALA A 5 -21.28 -3.94 4.80
C ALA A 5 -21.09 -4.74 3.50
N SER A 6 -21.70 -4.29 2.41
CA SER A 6 -21.29 -4.72 1.07
C SER A 6 -20.00 -3.99 0.72
N SER A 7 -18.85 -4.67 0.81
CA SER A 7 -17.57 -4.12 0.40
C SER A 7 -17.30 -4.42 -1.07
N ASP A 8 -17.62 -3.49 -1.96
CA ASP A 8 -17.23 -3.57 -3.38
C ASP A 8 -15.71 -3.41 -3.49
N THR A 9 -15.01 -4.54 -3.54
CA THR A 9 -13.56 -4.61 -3.71
C THR A 9 -13.23 -4.69 -5.19
N GLN A 10 -12.38 -3.79 -5.67
CA GLN A 10 -12.01 -3.68 -7.07
C GLN A 10 -10.48 -3.80 -7.19
N PRO A 11 -9.97 -4.56 -8.17
CA PRO A 11 -8.55 -4.52 -8.53
C PRO A 11 -8.14 -3.11 -8.96
N VAL A 12 -6.91 -2.72 -8.60
CA VAL A 12 -6.25 -1.55 -9.19
C VAL A 12 -5.26 -2.07 -10.22
N ASP A 13 -5.43 -1.64 -11.47
CA ASP A 13 -4.46 -1.96 -12.52
C ASP A 13 -3.18 -1.17 -12.23
N VAL A 14 -2.12 -1.88 -11.85
CA VAL A 14 -0.80 -1.31 -11.60
C VAL A 14 0.20 -1.56 -12.73
N GLY A 15 -0.30 -1.84 -13.94
CA GLY A 15 0.48 -1.73 -15.17
C GLY A 15 1.53 -2.82 -15.35
N LEU A 16 1.24 -4.07 -14.97
CA LEU A 16 2.07 -5.19 -15.42
C LEU A 16 1.88 -5.38 -16.93
N ALA A 17 2.99 -5.47 -17.67
CA ALA A 17 2.95 -5.85 -19.08
C ALA A 17 2.19 -7.18 -19.20
N ARG A 18 1.00 -7.14 -19.82
CA ARG A 18 0.28 -8.35 -20.22
C ARG A 18 1.24 -9.23 -21.01
N ASP A 19 1.28 -10.54 -20.74
CA ASP A 19 2.11 -11.49 -21.49
C ASP A 19 1.90 -11.30 -23.01
N GLN A 20 2.87 -10.67 -23.69
CA GLN A 20 2.86 -10.43 -25.14
C GLN A 20 3.41 -11.67 -25.89
N GLY A 21 2.86 -12.85 -25.59
CA GLY A 21 3.27 -14.13 -26.18
C GLY A 21 2.11 -14.83 -26.91
N PRO A 22 2.39 -15.76 -27.85
CA PRO A 22 1.39 -16.39 -28.73
C PRO A 22 0.34 -17.27 -28.03
N LEU A 23 0.30 -17.30 -26.69
CA LEU A 23 -0.73 -17.96 -25.88
C LEU A 23 -1.77 -16.99 -25.30
N ALA A 24 -1.68 -15.70 -25.60
CA ALA A 24 -2.61 -14.67 -25.11
C ALA A 24 -4.08 -14.85 -25.56
N ASP A 25 -4.36 -15.76 -26.50
CA ASP A 25 -5.68 -15.94 -27.11
C ASP A 25 -6.44 -17.19 -26.61
N THR A 26 -6.03 -17.77 -25.49
CA THR A 26 -6.82 -18.81 -24.81
C THR A 26 -7.40 -18.26 -23.52
N GLY A 27 -8.71 -17.96 -23.57
CA GLY A 27 -9.46 -17.42 -22.45
C GLY A 27 -9.35 -18.29 -21.21
N SER A 28 -8.83 -17.70 -20.14
CA SER A 28 -9.31 -17.97 -18.80
C SER A 28 -9.50 -16.62 -18.11
N VAL A 29 -10.74 -16.30 -17.75
CA VAL A 29 -11.03 -15.33 -16.68
C VAL A 29 -10.68 -16.02 -15.37
N SER A 30 -9.41 -16.31 -15.20
CA SER A 30 -8.80 -16.54 -13.91
C SER A 30 -8.16 -15.20 -13.61
N VAL A 31 -8.81 -14.37 -12.81
CA VAL A 31 -8.11 -13.30 -12.12
C VAL A 31 -7.19 -14.00 -11.12
N THR A 32 -6.06 -14.49 -11.60
CA THR A 32 -5.00 -15.02 -10.76
C THR A 32 -4.56 -13.85 -9.90
N MET A 33 -4.76 -13.99 -8.59
CA MET A 33 -4.23 -13.10 -7.55
C MET A 33 -2.73 -12.80 -7.74
N ASP A 34 -2.02 -13.63 -8.52
CA ASP A 34 -0.61 -13.49 -8.90
C ASP A 34 -0.30 -12.24 -9.74
N SER A 35 -1.26 -11.65 -10.45
CA SER A 35 -1.09 -10.39 -11.22
C SER A 35 -1.70 -9.17 -10.53
N THR A 36 -2.61 -9.36 -9.57
CA THR A 36 -3.27 -8.26 -8.85
C THR A 36 -2.39 -7.77 -7.72
N ARG A 37 -1.53 -6.79 -8.02
CA ARG A 37 -0.59 -6.19 -7.05
C ARG A 37 -1.18 -5.04 -6.25
N ALA A 38 -2.41 -4.61 -6.51
CA ALA A 38 -3.14 -3.69 -5.66
C ALA A 38 -4.66 -3.90 -5.71
N LEU A 39 -5.30 -3.66 -4.56
CA LEU A 39 -6.74 -3.75 -4.35
C LEU A 39 -7.25 -2.45 -3.76
N ARG A 40 -8.46 -2.04 -4.15
CA ARG A 40 -9.18 -0.90 -3.58
C ARG A 40 -10.52 -1.39 -3.05
N THR A 41 -10.84 -1.00 -1.82
CA THR A 41 -12.15 -1.27 -1.22
C THR A 41 -12.64 -0.05 -0.44
N THR A 42 -13.91 -0.08 -0.01
CA THR A 42 -14.47 0.92 0.89
C THR A 42 -14.91 0.25 2.18
N VAL A 43 -14.36 0.73 3.30
CA VAL A 43 -14.75 0.31 4.64
C VAL A 43 -15.78 1.29 5.19
N ALA A 44 -16.93 0.79 5.63
CA ALA A 44 -17.91 1.58 6.36
C ALA A 44 -17.43 1.78 7.80
N THR A 45 -17.34 3.03 8.25
CA THR A 45 -17.00 3.37 9.64
C THR A 45 -18.14 4.18 10.27
N GLY A 46 -18.18 4.25 11.61
CA GLY A 46 -19.13 5.12 12.31
C GLY A 46 -18.97 6.62 11.99
N GLN A 47 -17.87 7.01 11.34
CA GLN A 47 -17.59 8.37 10.92
C GLN A 47 -17.88 8.59 9.42
N GLY A 48 -18.28 7.54 8.70
CA GLY A 48 -18.56 7.51 7.26
C GLY A 48 -17.60 6.59 6.47
N PRO A 49 -17.67 6.58 5.14
CA PRO A 49 -16.85 5.68 4.31
C PRO A 49 -15.37 6.07 4.31
N LEU A 50 -14.51 5.04 4.32
CA LEU A 50 -13.06 5.14 4.20
C LEU A 50 -12.61 4.32 2.97
N ALA A 51 -11.93 4.95 2.02
CA ALA A 51 -11.29 4.21 0.93
C ALA A 51 -10.00 3.56 1.45
N VAL A 52 -9.82 2.28 1.17
CA VAL A 52 -8.66 1.51 1.58
C VAL A 52 -8.01 0.89 0.34
N TYR A 53 -6.73 1.20 0.16
CA TYR A 53 -5.88 0.60 -0.86
C TYR A 53 -4.91 -0.36 -0.17
N VAL A 54 -4.78 -1.57 -0.70
CA VAL A 54 -3.76 -2.55 -0.30
C VAL A 54 -2.87 -2.82 -1.50
N ALA A 55 -1.54 -2.68 -1.36
CA ALA A 55 -0.61 -2.88 -2.47
C ALA A 55 0.61 -3.73 -2.10
N HIS A 56 1.14 -4.46 -3.08
CA HIS A 56 2.41 -5.16 -3.02
C HIS A 56 3.18 -4.95 -4.32
N LEU A 57 4.03 -3.92 -4.34
CA LEU A 57 4.73 -3.50 -5.55
C LEU A 57 5.90 -4.44 -5.89
N GLY A 58 6.38 -4.35 -7.13
CA GLY A 58 7.54 -5.10 -7.61
C GLY A 58 8.73 -5.00 -6.64
N SER A 59 9.42 -6.12 -6.40
CA SER A 59 10.62 -6.08 -5.57
C SER A 59 11.77 -5.40 -6.31
N VAL A 60 12.60 -4.67 -5.58
CA VAL A 60 13.87 -4.17 -6.10
C VAL A 60 14.82 -5.35 -6.26
N ARG A 61 15.30 -5.59 -7.49
CA ARG A 61 16.28 -6.66 -7.77
C ARG A 61 17.65 -6.06 -8.04
N VAL A 62 18.70 -6.71 -7.55
CA VAL A 62 20.09 -6.32 -7.81
C VAL A 62 20.67 -7.28 -8.84
N PHE A 63 21.14 -6.73 -9.96
CA PHE A 63 21.87 -7.47 -10.98
C PHE A 63 23.29 -6.93 -11.06
N LEU A 64 24.30 -7.81 -10.96
CA LEU A 64 25.71 -7.43 -10.98
C LEU A 64 26.12 -6.58 -12.19
N ARG A 65 25.44 -6.74 -13.33
CA ARG A 65 25.72 -5.99 -14.56
C ARG A 65 24.89 -4.71 -14.72
N ASN A 66 23.69 -4.66 -14.15
CA ASN A 66 22.68 -3.64 -14.47
C ASN A 66 22.24 -2.82 -13.24
N GLY A 67 22.88 -3.02 -12.09
CA GLY A 67 22.54 -2.33 -10.85
C GLY A 67 21.17 -2.73 -10.31
N PHE A 68 20.41 -1.74 -9.84
CA PHE A 68 19.04 -1.94 -9.35
C PHE A 68 18.05 -1.97 -10.50
N TRP A 69 17.22 -3.00 -10.54
CA TRP A 69 16.07 -3.09 -11.42
C TRP A 69 14.80 -2.76 -10.62
N THR A 70 14.20 -1.60 -10.92
CA THR A 70 13.02 -1.05 -10.23
C THR A 70 11.82 -0.82 -11.13
N ALA A 71 11.92 -1.04 -12.45
CA ALA A 71 10.91 -0.62 -13.42
C ALA A 71 9.49 -1.11 -13.10
N GLU A 72 9.34 -2.37 -12.69
CA GLU A 72 8.04 -2.92 -12.29
C GLU A 72 7.48 -2.26 -11.02
N ARG A 73 8.35 -1.92 -10.06
CA ARG A 73 7.98 -1.21 -8.83
C ARG A 73 7.55 0.21 -9.13
N ASP A 74 8.30 0.91 -9.98
CA ASP A 74 8.09 2.31 -10.30
C ASP A 74 6.82 2.51 -11.13
N ASN A 75 6.56 1.62 -12.11
CA ASN A 75 5.31 1.60 -12.87
C ASN A 75 4.11 1.38 -11.93
N GLY A 76 4.23 0.44 -10.99
CA GLY A 76 3.17 0.18 -10.03
C GLY A 76 2.93 1.35 -9.06
N ALA A 77 3.99 2.05 -8.63
CA ALA A 77 3.89 3.24 -7.80
C ALA A 77 3.19 4.39 -8.55
N GLN A 78 3.51 4.59 -9.83
CA GLN A 78 2.85 5.60 -10.66
C GLN A 78 1.35 5.31 -10.82
N ALA A 79 1.00 4.11 -11.25
CA ALA A 79 -0.40 3.71 -11.46
C ALA A 79 -1.22 3.79 -10.17
N LEU A 80 -0.63 3.40 -9.03
CA LEU A 80 -1.26 3.55 -7.73
C LEU A 80 -1.46 5.03 -7.35
N GLY A 81 -0.49 5.90 -7.64
CA GLY A 81 -0.61 7.34 -7.43
C GLY A 81 -1.75 7.97 -8.26
N GLU A 82 -1.88 7.59 -9.52
CA GLU A 82 -2.97 8.01 -10.41
C GLU A 82 -4.34 7.52 -9.89
N ALA A 83 -4.43 6.26 -9.45
CA ALA A 83 -5.65 5.70 -8.87
C ALA A 83 -6.09 6.41 -7.58
N ILE A 84 -5.13 6.84 -6.74
CA ILE A 84 -5.40 7.59 -5.50
C ILE A 84 -5.77 9.05 -5.83
N ALA A 85 -5.16 9.64 -6.84
CA ALA A 85 -5.53 10.99 -7.31
C ALA A 85 -6.97 11.02 -7.84
N ALA A 86 -7.43 9.94 -8.50
CA ALA A 86 -8.80 9.80 -8.99
C ALA A 86 -9.82 9.42 -7.89
N GLU A 87 -9.37 9.05 -6.68
CA GLU A 87 -10.27 8.66 -5.59
C GLU A 87 -11.09 9.85 -5.10
N ARG A 88 -12.41 9.70 -5.15
CA ARG A 88 -13.40 10.73 -4.77
C ARG A 88 -13.68 10.74 -3.27
N LYS A 89 -13.23 9.74 -2.51
CA LYS A 89 -13.32 9.77 -1.05
C LYS A 89 -12.27 10.71 -0.47
N ASP A 90 -12.73 11.58 0.44
CA ASP A 90 -11.87 12.52 1.16
C ASP A 90 -10.89 11.80 2.10
N ARG A 91 -11.27 10.60 2.54
CA ARG A 91 -10.52 9.77 3.48
C ARG A 91 -10.00 8.54 2.79
N VAL A 92 -8.68 8.42 2.74
CA VAL A 92 -7.98 7.34 2.05
C VAL A 92 -6.86 6.82 2.94
N VAL A 93 -6.74 5.50 3.01
CA VAL A 93 -5.61 4.80 3.63
C VAL A 93 -4.99 3.89 2.57
N LEU A 94 -3.67 3.97 2.41
CA LEU A 94 -2.86 3.03 1.64
C LEU A 94 -2.02 2.19 2.60
N LEU A 95 -2.10 0.88 2.46
CA LEU A 95 -1.42 -0.14 3.24
C LEU A 95 -0.59 -1.00 2.28
N GLY A 96 0.69 -1.25 2.53
CA GLY A 96 1.36 -2.22 1.67
C GLY A 96 2.86 -2.36 1.80
N ASP A 97 3.38 -3.43 1.20
CA ASP A 97 4.79 -3.59 0.88
C ASP A 97 5.05 -2.86 -0.44
N LEU A 98 5.58 -1.65 -0.33
CA LEU A 98 5.86 -0.82 -1.49
C LEU A 98 7.28 -1.05 -2.03
N ASN A 99 8.10 -1.86 -1.36
CA ASN A 99 9.49 -2.12 -1.76
C ASN A 99 10.31 -0.84 -2.03
N GLY A 100 10.11 0.20 -1.22
CA GLY A 100 10.81 1.48 -1.34
C GLY A 100 10.56 2.47 -0.20
N SER A 101 11.42 3.48 -0.12
CA SER A 101 11.28 4.60 0.82
C SER A 101 10.36 5.68 0.25
N MET A 102 9.71 6.46 1.13
CA MET A 102 8.86 7.60 0.74
C MET A 102 9.66 8.81 0.26
N ASP A 103 10.99 8.80 0.41
CA ASP A 103 11.89 9.79 -0.19
C ASP A 103 12.25 9.47 -1.66
N ASP A 104 11.87 8.29 -2.17
CA ASP A 104 12.13 7.90 -3.55
C ASP A 104 11.14 8.59 -4.49
N ARG A 105 11.67 9.27 -5.52
CA ARG A 105 10.91 10.02 -6.53
C ARG A 105 9.82 9.19 -7.23
N ALA A 106 9.98 7.87 -7.31
CA ALA A 106 8.96 6.98 -7.89
C ALA A 106 7.62 7.08 -7.14
N PHE A 107 7.64 7.44 -5.85
CA PHE A 107 6.45 7.63 -5.03
C PHE A 107 5.93 9.06 -5.00
N ALA A 108 6.51 10.01 -5.74
CA ALA A 108 6.11 11.43 -5.68
C ALA A 108 4.62 11.64 -5.99
N GLY A 109 4.04 10.85 -6.89
CA GLY A 109 2.61 10.88 -7.18
C GLY A 109 1.74 10.47 -5.99
N ILE A 110 2.24 9.64 -5.08
CA ILE A 110 1.55 9.22 -3.85
C ILE A 110 1.84 10.22 -2.71
N THR A 111 3.10 10.57 -2.49
CA THR A 111 3.53 11.40 -1.35
C THR A 111 3.17 12.89 -1.49
N SER A 112 2.88 13.36 -2.70
CA SER A 112 2.35 14.71 -2.91
C SER A 112 0.92 14.90 -2.39
N GLN A 113 0.19 13.80 -2.16
CA GLN A 113 -1.23 13.83 -1.76
C GLN A 113 -1.56 12.99 -0.53
N MET A 114 -0.62 12.16 -0.05
CA MET A 114 -0.76 11.36 1.15
C MET A 114 0.41 11.58 2.10
N ARG A 115 0.16 11.44 3.40
CA ARG A 115 1.17 11.56 4.45
C ARG A 115 1.52 10.21 5.02
N SER A 116 2.81 9.96 5.21
CA SER A 116 3.32 8.79 5.93
C SER A 116 2.86 8.81 7.38
N VAL A 117 2.27 7.71 7.85
CA VAL A 117 1.86 7.57 9.25
C VAL A 117 3.09 7.45 10.15
N GLN A 118 4.14 6.75 9.71
CA GLN A 118 5.37 6.59 10.49
C GLN A 118 6.07 7.93 10.70
N ASP A 119 6.09 8.82 9.69
CA ASP A 119 6.75 10.12 9.85
C ASP A 119 5.91 11.10 10.69
N ALA A 120 4.59 10.92 10.70
CA ALA A 120 3.67 11.78 11.45
C ALA A 120 3.49 11.37 12.93
N ALA A 121 3.51 10.06 13.23
CA ALA A 121 3.16 9.53 14.55
C ALA A 121 3.87 8.20 14.88
N GLY A 122 5.01 7.92 14.24
CA GLY A 122 5.76 6.70 14.43
C GLY A 122 6.68 6.72 15.65
N ASP A 123 6.84 5.54 16.25
CA ASP A 123 7.91 5.27 17.20
C ASP A 123 9.13 4.67 16.48
N GLY A 124 10.29 5.28 16.68
CA GLY A 124 11.55 4.90 16.02
C GLY A 124 11.55 4.98 14.49
N PHE A 125 12.48 4.26 13.86
CA PHE A 125 12.70 4.31 12.41
C PHE A 125 11.61 3.59 11.59
N GLY A 126 10.85 2.67 12.19
CA GLY A 126 9.86 1.87 11.49
C GLY A 126 10.44 0.81 10.54
N PHE A 127 11.69 0.37 10.76
CA PHE A 127 12.31 -0.67 9.93
C PHE A 127 11.55 -2.00 10.06
N SER A 128 11.18 -2.57 8.90
CA SER A 128 10.37 -3.79 8.82
C SER A 128 11.13 -4.98 8.24
N TRP A 129 12.28 -4.75 7.60
CA TRP A 129 13.05 -5.78 6.92
C TRP A 129 14.57 -5.62 7.08
N PRO A 130 15.33 -6.74 7.10
CA PRO A 130 14.87 -8.11 7.33
C PRO A 130 14.44 -8.31 8.80
N ALA A 131 13.47 -9.19 9.08
CA ALA A 131 12.93 -9.36 10.44
C ALA A 131 13.98 -9.63 11.52
N LYS A 132 15.02 -10.42 11.19
CA LYS A 132 16.08 -10.77 12.14
C LYS A 132 17.01 -9.60 12.47
N PHE A 133 17.09 -8.60 11.60
CA PHE A 133 17.93 -7.42 11.77
C PHE A 133 17.36 -6.24 10.96
N PRO A 134 16.27 -5.59 11.41
CA PRO A 134 15.56 -4.61 10.61
C PRO A 134 16.39 -3.36 10.38
N VAL A 135 16.63 -3.04 9.10
CA VAL A 135 17.44 -1.88 8.70
C VAL A 135 16.80 -1.05 7.58
N VAL A 136 15.72 -1.54 6.97
CA VAL A 136 14.97 -0.80 5.96
C VAL A 136 13.46 -0.91 6.20
N ARG A 137 12.75 0.15 5.81
CA ARG A 137 11.29 0.28 5.87
C ARG A 137 10.73 0.10 4.47
N ILE A 138 10.27 -1.11 4.15
CA ILE A 138 9.67 -1.43 2.84
C ILE A 138 8.13 -1.46 2.90
N ASP A 139 7.60 -1.73 4.08
CA ASP A 139 6.18 -1.65 4.39
C ASP A 139 5.82 -0.19 4.72
N GLN A 140 4.72 0.29 4.17
CA GLN A 140 4.30 1.68 4.30
C GLN A 140 2.81 1.76 4.65
N ILE A 141 2.48 2.76 5.47
CA ILE A 141 1.10 3.17 5.71
C ILE A 141 1.01 4.67 5.44
N LEU A 142 0.17 5.05 4.48
CA LEU A 142 -0.05 6.43 4.10
C LEU A 142 -1.52 6.80 4.21
N VAL A 143 -1.78 8.07 4.54
CA VAL A 143 -3.13 8.57 4.75
C VAL A 143 -3.40 9.92 4.11
N ARG A 144 -4.65 10.12 3.68
CA ARG A 144 -5.23 11.39 3.25
C ARG A 144 -6.57 11.58 3.98
N GLY A 145 -6.81 12.75 4.57
CA GLY A 145 -8.04 13.05 5.31
C GLY A 145 -8.26 12.24 6.59
N VAL A 146 -7.24 11.53 7.08
CA VAL A 146 -7.25 10.74 8.33
C VAL A 146 -6.11 11.21 9.22
N GLU A 147 -6.31 11.18 10.55
CA GLU A 147 -5.32 11.62 11.53
C GLU A 147 -4.55 10.42 12.11
N PRO A 148 -3.24 10.29 11.87
CA PRO A 148 -2.40 9.30 12.54
C PRO A 148 -2.31 9.58 14.04
N LYS A 149 -2.45 8.57 14.90
CA LYS A 149 -2.24 8.70 16.35
C LYS A 149 -1.00 8.00 16.86
N SER A 150 -0.71 6.83 16.32
CA SER A 150 0.49 6.07 16.65
C SER A 150 0.82 5.08 15.53
N SER A 151 2.10 4.78 15.38
CA SER A 151 2.62 3.75 14.48
C SER A 151 3.81 3.06 15.12
N TRP A 152 3.82 1.73 15.10
CA TRP A 152 4.92 0.93 15.62
C TRP A 152 5.07 -0.36 14.82
N VAL A 153 6.22 -1.01 14.96
CA VAL A 153 6.53 -2.27 14.28
C VAL A 153 6.33 -3.42 15.26
N LEU A 154 5.49 -4.38 14.89
CA LEU A 154 5.36 -5.64 15.60
C LEU A 154 6.50 -6.60 15.20
N PRO A 155 7.07 -7.35 16.16
CA PRO A 155 7.94 -8.47 15.85
C PRO A 155 7.25 -9.45 14.89
N ALA A 156 8.02 -10.09 14.02
CA ALA A 156 7.50 -11.13 13.14
C ALA A 156 6.70 -12.17 13.94
N THR A 157 5.43 -12.37 13.57
CA THR A 157 4.64 -13.49 14.05
C THR A 157 5.10 -14.76 13.32
N GLU A 158 5.33 -15.85 14.06
CA GLU A 158 5.77 -17.12 13.48
C GLU A 158 4.66 -17.73 12.62
N GLN A 159 4.57 -17.30 11.37
CA GLN A 159 3.68 -17.87 10.37
C GLN A 159 4.54 -18.15 9.13
N ARG A 160 5.20 -19.33 9.14
CA ARG A 160 5.89 -20.05 8.02
C ARG A 160 7.41 -20.28 8.22
N PRO A 161 7.97 -21.45 7.78
CA PRO A 161 9.40 -21.75 7.93
C PRO A 161 10.31 -20.77 7.14
N PRO A 162 11.56 -20.57 7.57
CA PRO A 162 12.44 -19.52 7.06
C PRO A 162 13.07 -19.90 5.73
N ALA A 163 12.35 -19.73 4.62
CA ALA A 163 12.94 -19.87 3.28
C ALA A 163 13.41 -18.53 2.69
N ARG A 164 12.94 -17.39 3.20
CA ARG A 164 13.35 -16.03 2.81
C ARG A 164 13.20 -15.15 4.04
N GLY A 165 14.24 -14.43 4.46
CA GLY A 165 14.28 -13.67 5.71
C GLY A 165 12.94 -13.00 6.04
N GLY A 166 12.39 -13.33 7.21
CA GLY A 166 11.03 -12.93 7.62
C GLY A 166 10.81 -11.41 7.61
N ARG A 167 9.58 -10.99 7.87
CA ARG A 167 9.19 -9.56 7.92
C ARG A 167 8.52 -9.23 9.24
N ASN A 168 8.83 -8.04 9.76
CA ASN A 168 8.08 -7.45 10.85
C ASN A 168 6.87 -6.69 10.29
N GLN A 169 5.76 -6.65 11.02
CA GLN A 169 4.53 -6.02 10.53
C GLN A 169 4.39 -4.61 11.08
N LEU A 170 4.01 -3.64 10.24
CA LEU A 170 3.63 -2.30 10.69
C LEU A 170 2.20 -2.31 11.22
N VAL A 171 2.02 -1.76 12.42
CA VAL A 171 0.71 -1.54 13.04
C VAL A 171 0.54 -0.07 13.33
N THR A 172 -0.64 0.45 13.02
CA THR A 172 -0.98 1.84 13.29
C THR A 172 -2.38 1.96 13.91
N THR A 173 -2.53 2.97 14.76
CA THR A 173 -3.84 3.47 15.15
C THR A 173 -4.13 4.76 14.40
N LEU A 174 -5.26 4.77 13.70
CA LEU A 174 -5.75 5.91 12.94
C LEU A 174 -7.03 6.45 13.56
N VAL A 175 -7.15 7.77 13.65
CA VAL A 175 -8.44 8.44 13.91
C VAL A 175 -9.03 8.89 12.60
N VAL A 176 -10.16 8.30 12.23
CA VAL A 176 -10.94 8.68 11.06
C VAL A 176 -11.84 9.87 11.46
N PRO A 177 -11.56 11.11 11.03
CA PRO A 177 -12.38 12.24 11.41
C PRO A 177 -13.77 12.14 10.76
N SER A 178 -14.79 12.70 11.41
CA SER A 178 -16.14 12.81 10.86
C SER A 178 -16.14 13.66 9.59
N SER A 179 -16.92 13.27 8.58
CA SER A 179 -17.06 14.01 7.31
C SER A 179 -17.48 15.48 7.50
N ARG A 180 -18.16 15.82 8.60
CA ARG A 180 -18.56 17.21 8.91
C ARG A 180 -17.40 18.13 9.34
N ARG A 181 -16.29 17.59 9.86
CA ARG A 181 -15.15 18.40 10.34
C ARG A 181 -14.18 18.82 9.22
N MET A 182 -14.15 18.10 8.09
CA MET A 182 -13.28 18.44 6.96
C MET A 182 -13.76 19.67 6.17
N ALA A 183 -15.07 19.94 6.16
CA ALA A 183 -15.65 21.12 5.50
C ALA A 183 -15.42 22.45 6.26
N ALA A 184 -14.72 22.42 7.40
CA ALA A 184 -14.60 23.56 8.32
C ALA A 184 -13.16 24.04 8.56
N GLN A 185 -12.18 23.57 7.77
CA GLN A 185 -10.83 24.14 7.79
C GLN A 185 -10.67 25.10 6.61
N PRO A 186 -10.37 26.40 6.86
CA PRO A 186 -10.15 27.39 5.82
C PRO A 186 -8.84 27.18 5.04
#